data_AF-A0A850PA88-F1
#
_entry.id   AF-A0A850PA88-F1
#
_cell.length_a   1.000
_cell.length_b   1.000
_cell.length_c   1.000
_cell.angle_alpha   90.00
_cell.angle_beta   90.00
_cell.angle_gamma   90.00
#
_symmetry.space_group_name_H-M   'P 1'
#
loop_
_entity.id
_entity.type
_entity.pdbx_description
1 polymer ?
#
loop_
_entity_poly.entity_id
_entity_poly.type
_entity_poly.pdbx_seq_one_letter_code
_entity_poly.pdbx_strand_id
1 'polypeptide(L)'
;WRVWVALTLIPVAALALYLTEGHPSLPAQPLAPRHAAAVQEDTRTDVLLTQLRAGLDRVAPTDPNYVRGYLLLGQAEAAREHYAAAAAAWHKALDQQFDPELAARTAEAQTRADGRVSADSAALFRRALDAAPKDAEWRMAAEQRIAESEHGQ
;
A
#
# COMPACT_ATOMS: atom_id res chain seq x y z
N TRP A 1 -21.84 24.22 45.97
CA TRP A 1 -21.78 22.80 46.42
C TRP A 1 -21.77 21.82 45.24
N ARG A 2 -22.76 21.81 44.34
CA ARG A 2 -22.84 20.86 43.21
C ARG A 2 -21.61 20.84 42.29
N VAL A 3 -21.00 22.00 42.03
CA VAL A 3 -19.76 22.12 41.23
C VAL A 3 -18.57 21.46 41.92
N TRP A 4 -18.45 21.62 43.23
CA TRP A 4 -17.39 20.98 44.03
C TRP A 4 -17.56 19.47 44.12
N VAL A 5 -18.80 18.99 44.19
CA VAL A 5 -19.10 17.55 44.12
C VAL A 5 -18.73 17.00 42.74
N ALA A 6 -19.13 17.66 41.65
CA ALA A 6 -18.78 17.21 40.30
C ALA A 6 -17.26 17.23 40.04
N LEU A 7 -16.55 18.25 40.56
CA LEU A 7 -15.11 18.40 40.42
C LEU A 7 -14.32 17.26 41.08
N THR A 8 -14.84 16.69 42.16
CA THR A 8 -14.20 15.54 42.86
C THR A 8 -14.69 14.20 42.34
N LEU A 9 -15.95 14.10 41.88
CA LEU A 9 -16.53 12.83 41.43
C LEU A 9 -15.92 12.34 40.11
N ILE A 10 -15.58 13.26 39.19
CA ILE A 10 -14.98 12.93 37.89
C ILE A 10 -13.62 12.23 38.03
N PRO A 11 -12.61 12.77 38.75
CA PRO A 11 -11.32 12.09 38.89
C PRO A 11 -11.43 10.78 39.67
N VAL A 12 -12.35 10.69 40.65
CA VAL A 12 -12.58 9.45 41.42
C VAL A 12 -13.20 8.37 40.54
N ALA A 13 -14.19 8.70 39.72
CA ALA A 13 -14.78 7.77 38.76
C ALA A 13 -13.76 7.32 37.71
N ALA A 14 -12.92 8.23 37.21
CA ALA A 14 -11.83 7.90 36.30
C ALA A 14 -10.79 6.96 36.93
N LEU A 15 -10.43 7.19 38.20
CA LEU A 15 -9.52 6.32 38.94
C LEU A 15 -10.13 4.94 39.17
N ALA A 16 -11.41 4.89 39.53
CA ALA A 16 -12.14 3.64 39.73
C ALA A 16 -12.19 2.83 38.43
N LEU A 17 -12.54 3.46 37.30
CA LEU A 17 -12.52 2.85 35.98
C LEU A 17 -11.12 2.35 35.59
N TYR A 18 -10.08 3.15 35.85
CA TYR A 18 -8.69 2.78 35.58
C TYR A 18 -8.22 1.59 36.44
N LEU A 19 -8.67 1.47 37.68
CA LEU A 19 -8.32 0.34 38.54
C LEU A 19 -9.12 -0.92 38.22
N THR A 20 -10.33 -0.82 37.65
CA THR A 20 -11.12 -1.97 37.22
C THR A 20 -10.77 -2.48 35.82
N GLU A 21 -10.49 -1.58 34.88
CA GLU A 21 -10.27 -1.89 33.45
C GLU A 21 -8.80 -1.74 33.03
N GLY A 22 -8.02 -0.94 33.77
CA GLY A 22 -6.61 -0.70 33.48
C GLY A 22 -5.72 -1.80 34.04
N HIS A 23 -4.58 -2.00 33.39
CA HIS A 23 -3.56 -2.93 33.84
C HIS A 23 -2.33 -2.14 34.32
N PRO A 24 -2.32 -1.62 35.55
CA PRO A 24 -1.22 -0.80 36.09
C PRO A 24 0.10 -1.57 36.21
N SER A 25 0.03 -2.91 36.16
CA SER A 25 1.16 -3.83 36.27
C SER A 25 1.73 -4.25 34.92
N LEU A 26 1.23 -3.75 33.78
CA LEU A 26 1.88 -4.02 32.50
C LEU A 26 3.25 -3.36 32.48
N PRO A 27 4.34 -4.13 32.33
CA PRO A 27 5.66 -3.54 32.17
C PRO A 27 5.65 -2.66 30.92
N ALA A 28 6.27 -1.48 30.99
CA ALA A 28 6.54 -0.71 29.79
C ALA A 28 7.32 -1.61 28.83
N GLN A 29 6.71 -2.00 27.71
CA GLN A 29 7.42 -2.80 26.71
C GLN A 29 8.58 -1.95 26.20
N PRO A 30 9.84 -2.34 26.42
CA PRO A 30 10.96 -1.56 25.94
C PRO A 30 10.88 -1.45 24.41
N LEU A 31 11.43 -0.40 23.83
CA LEU A 31 11.41 -0.21 22.38
C LEU A 31 12.11 -1.37 21.65
N ALA A 32 13.20 -1.89 22.24
CA ALA A 32 14.03 -2.94 21.65
C ALA A 32 13.26 -4.22 21.26
N PRO A 33 12.51 -4.90 22.14
CA PRO A 33 11.75 -6.11 21.75
C PRO A 33 10.64 -5.82 20.73
N ARG A 34 10.01 -4.64 20.77
CA ARG A 34 8.98 -4.26 19.78
C ARG A 34 9.59 -4.07 18.39
N HIS A 35 10.74 -3.41 18.32
CA HIS A 35 11.47 -3.23 17.07
C HIS A 35 11.99 -4.57 16.51
N ALA A 36 12.48 -5.46 17.39
CA ALA A 36 12.92 -6.80 16.99
C ALA A 36 11.77 -7.65 16.43
N ALA A 37 10.59 -7.59 17.07
CA ALA A 37 9.40 -8.28 16.58
C ALA A 37 8.94 -7.73 15.21
N ALA A 38 8.90 -6.41 15.04
CA ALA A 38 8.56 -5.78 13.76
C ALA A 38 9.52 -6.19 12.63
N VAL A 39 10.84 -6.14 12.88
CA VAL A 39 11.86 -6.57 11.90
C VAL A 39 11.70 -8.07 11.55
N GLN A 40 11.36 -8.90 12.54
CA GLN A 40 11.17 -10.33 12.30
C GLN A 40 9.90 -10.61 11.49
N GLU A 41 8.82 -9.87 11.72
CA GLU A 41 7.60 -9.94 10.91
C GLU A 41 7.84 -9.48 9.47
N ASP A 42 8.59 -8.40 9.27
CA ASP A 42 8.98 -7.92 7.94
C ASP A 42 9.79 -8.98 7.19
N THR A 43 10.82 -9.55 7.85
CA THR A 43 11.66 -10.60 7.27
C THR A 43 10.85 -11.83 6.88
N ARG A 44 9.89 -12.24 7.72
CA ARG A 44 9.01 -13.38 7.42
C ARG A 44 8.13 -13.08 6.21
N THR A 45 7.60 -11.87 6.12
CA THR A 45 6.78 -11.41 5.00
C THR A 45 7.58 -11.38 3.70
N ASP A 46 8.82 -10.91 3.73
CA ASP A 46 9.73 -10.95 2.57
C ASP A 46 9.94 -12.37 2.03
N VAL A 47 10.16 -13.33 2.93
CA VAL A 47 10.32 -14.73 2.56
C VAL A 47 9.04 -15.28 1.89
N LEU A 48 7.87 -14.96 2.44
CA LEU A 48 6.59 -15.39 1.87
C LEU A 48 6.34 -14.78 0.48
N LEU A 49 6.62 -13.48 0.29
CA LEU A 49 6.47 -12.83 -1.00
C LEU A 49 7.47 -13.36 -2.05
N THR A 50 8.69 -13.66 -1.63
CA THR A 50 9.69 -14.30 -2.49
C THR A 50 9.23 -15.69 -2.95
N GLN A 51 8.66 -16.48 -2.05
CA GLN A 51 8.08 -17.78 -2.39
C GLN A 51 6.86 -17.65 -3.30
N LEU A 52 5.99 -16.67 -3.05
CA LEU A 52 4.83 -16.38 -3.90
C LEU A 52 5.29 -16.02 -5.32
N ARG A 53 6.25 -15.11 -5.46
CA ARG A 53 6.86 -14.73 -6.75
C ARG A 53 7.39 -15.96 -7.49
N ALA A 54 8.22 -16.76 -6.83
CA ALA A 54 8.78 -17.97 -7.42
C ALA A 54 7.72 -19.02 -7.81
N GLY A 55 6.61 -19.06 -7.07
CA GLY A 55 5.44 -19.87 -7.42
C GLY A 55 4.76 -19.36 -8.68
N LEU A 56 4.50 -18.05 -8.75
CA LEU A 56 3.85 -17.39 -9.89
C LEU A 56 4.67 -17.48 -11.18
N ASP A 57 6.00 -17.44 -11.09
CA ASP A 57 6.88 -17.61 -12.26
C ASP A 57 6.77 -18.99 -12.92
N ARG A 58 6.18 -19.98 -12.21
CA ARG A 58 5.90 -21.33 -12.73
C ARG A 58 4.46 -21.48 -13.23
N VAL A 59 3.59 -20.52 -12.95
CA VAL A 59 2.19 -20.54 -13.40
C VAL A 59 2.15 -20.12 -14.86
N ALA A 60 1.46 -20.88 -15.70
CA ALA A 60 1.30 -20.55 -17.10
C ALA A 60 0.46 -19.26 -17.24
N PRO A 61 0.77 -18.36 -18.20
CA PRO A 61 -0.03 -17.15 -18.43
C PRO A 61 -1.50 -17.42 -18.77
N THR A 62 -1.79 -18.62 -19.28
CA THR A 62 -3.16 -19.09 -19.59
C THR A 62 -3.94 -19.56 -18.36
N ASP A 63 -3.29 -19.69 -17.20
CA ASP A 63 -3.95 -20.08 -15.96
C ASP A 63 -4.84 -18.94 -15.45
N PRO A 64 -6.12 -19.20 -15.12
CA PRO A 64 -7.03 -18.18 -14.57
C PRO A 64 -6.48 -17.46 -13.32
N ASN A 65 -5.59 -18.10 -12.56
CA ASN A 65 -5.01 -17.54 -11.35
C ASN A 65 -3.78 -16.65 -11.60
N TYR A 66 -3.23 -16.63 -12.82
CA TYR A 66 -2.03 -15.86 -13.14
C TYR A 66 -2.21 -14.37 -12.84
N VAL A 67 -3.24 -13.76 -13.43
CA VAL A 67 -3.56 -12.33 -13.25
C VAL A 67 -3.82 -12.03 -11.77
N ARG A 68 -4.65 -12.84 -11.11
CA ARG A 68 -5.00 -12.66 -9.69
C ARG A 68 -3.78 -12.74 -8.79
N GLY A 69 -2.86 -13.66 -9.07
CA GLY A 69 -1.63 -13.84 -8.31
C GLY A 69 -0.74 -12.60 -8.38
N TYR A 70 -0.52 -12.06 -9.58
CA TYR A 70 0.29 -10.86 -9.77
C TYR A 70 -0.39 -9.58 -9.26
N LEU A 71 -1.73 -9.50 -9.28
CA LEU A 71 -2.47 -8.42 -8.61
C LEU A 71 -2.20 -8.38 -7.10
N LEU A 72 -2.32 -9.55 -6.44
CA LEU A 72 -2.08 -9.67 -5.00
C LEU A 72 -0.61 -9.41 -4.64
N LEU A 73 0.32 -9.95 -5.43
CA LEU A 73 1.74 -9.70 -5.25
C LEU A 73 2.05 -8.20 -5.35
N GLY A 74 1.56 -7.52 -6.39
CA GLY A 74 1.81 -6.10 -6.55
C GLY A 74 1.16 -5.25 -5.45
N GLN A 75 -0.02 -5.64 -4.96
CA GLN A 75 -0.66 -4.98 -3.82
C GLN A 75 0.16 -5.13 -2.53
N ALA A 76 0.69 -6.32 -2.26
CA ALA A 76 1.51 -6.58 -1.07
C ALA A 76 2.84 -5.81 -1.11
N GLU A 77 3.49 -5.75 -2.27
CA GLU A 77 4.72 -4.98 -2.47
C GLU A 77 4.45 -3.46 -2.32
N ALA A 78 3.34 -2.96 -2.90
CA ALA A 78 2.97 -1.55 -2.79
C ALA A 78 2.65 -1.13 -1.35
N ALA A 79 2.00 -2.01 -0.56
CA ALA A 79 1.70 -1.76 0.85
C ALA A 79 2.96 -1.60 1.72
N ARG A 80 4.10 -2.07 1.22
CA ARG A 80 5.42 -1.99 1.87
C ARG A 80 6.34 -0.98 1.19
N GLU A 81 5.76 -0.11 0.35
CA GLU A 81 6.47 0.94 -0.40
C GLU A 81 7.54 0.40 -1.38
N HIS A 82 7.50 -0.89 -1.70
CA HIS A 82 8.34 -1.52 -2.73
C HIS A 82 7.77 -1.27 -4.12
N TYR A 83 7.68 0.00 -4.51
CA TYR A 83 6.93 0.41 -5.70
C TYR A 83 7.48 -0.16 -7.02
N ALA A 84 8.79 -0.37 -7.13
CA ALA A 84 9.40 -1.02 -8.30
C ALA A 84 8.93 -2.48 -8.47
N ALA A 85 8.91 -3.23 -7.37
CA ALA A 85 8.44 -4.61 -7.35
C ALA A 85 6.93 -4.69 -7.62
N ALA A 86 6.15 -3.77 -7.07
CA ALA A 86 4.72 -3.64 -7.32
C ALA A 86 4.41 -3.38 -8.79
N ALA A 87 5.09 -2.39 -9.39
CA ALA A 87 4.94 -2.06 -10.81
C ALA A 87 5.29 -3.25 -11.71
N ALA A 88 6.39 -3.96 -11.42
CA ALA A 88 6.78 -5.15 -12.18
C ALA A 88 5.73 -6.27 -12.11
N ALA A 89 5.14 -6.50 -10.93
CA ALA A 89 4.09 -7.49 -10.76
C ALA A 89 2.81 -7.09 -11.53
N TRP A 90 2.36 -5.84 -11.40
CA TRP A 90 1.17 -5.40 -12.13
C TRP A 90 1.36 -5.32 -13.64
N HIS A 91 2.57 -5.07 -14.15
CA HIS A 91 2.89 -5.22 -15.58
C HIS A 91 2.61 -6.65 -16.08
N LYS A 92 3.00 -7.68 -15.33
CA LYS A 92 2.67 -9.08 -15.69
C LYS A 92 1.17 -9.32 -15.77
N ALA A 93 0.39 -8.71 -14.89
CA ALA A 93 -1.08 -8.79 -14.94
C ALA A 93 -1.63 -8.04 -16.17
N LEU A 94 -1.14 -6.82 -16.44
CA LEU A 94 -1.54 -5.98 -17.57
C LEU A 94 -1.21 -6.59 -18.93
N ASP A 95 -0.10 -7.34 -19.02
CA ASP A 95 0.30 -8.06 -20.24
C ASP A 95 -0.72 -9.13 -20.64
N GLN A 96 -1.39 -9.75 -19.66
CA GLN A 96 -2.44 -10.75 -19.91
C GLN A 96 -3.81 -10.13 -20.08
N GLN A 97 -4.14 -9.17 -19.20
CA GLN A 97 -5.42 -8.50 -19.20
C GLN A 97 -5.22 -7.02 -18.88
N PHE A 98 -5.35 -6.19 -19.91
CA PHE A 98 -5.25 -4.76 -19.73
C PHE A 98 -6.47 -4.22 -18.97
N ASP A 99 -6.21 -3.48 -17.90
CA ASP A 99 -7.19 -2.74 -17.13
C ASP A 99 -6.70 -1.30 -16.96
N PRO A 100 -7.49 -0.27 -17.33
CA PRO A 100 -7.01 1.11 -17.34
C PRO A 100 -6.73 1.65 -15.93
N GLU A 101 -7.50 1.25 -14.92
CA GLU A 101 -7.23 1.69 -13.54
C GLU A 101 -5.92 1.08 -13.02
N LEU A 102 -5.71 -0.21 -13.26
CA LEU A 102 -4.47 -0.89 -12.91
C LEU A 102 -3.27 -0.30 -13.66
N ALA A 103 -3.44 0.07 -14.94
CA ALA A 103 -2.40 0.71 -15.72
C ALA A 103 -2.01 2.08 -15.13
N ALA A 104 -2.99 2.92 -14.76
CA ALA A 104 -2.73 4.19 -14.08
C ALA A 104 -2.04 3.98 -12.72
N ARG A 105 -2.48 2.99 -11.94
CA ARG A 105 -1.85 2.63 -10.66
C ARG A 105 -0.41 2.13 -10.84
N THR A 106 -0.16 1.37 -11.90
CA THR A 106 1.17 0.86 -12.24
C THR A 106 2.10 2.01 -12.62
N ALA A 107 1.64 2.95 -13.44
CA ALA A 107 2.40 4.15 -13.81
C ALA A 107 2.72 5.03 -12.59
N GLU A 108 1.79 5.15 -11.63
CA GLU A 108 2.03 5.87 -10.37
C GLU A 108 3.08 5.15 -9.51
N ALA A 109 3.03 3.82 -9.42
CA ALA A 109 4.06 3.04 -8.73
C ALA A 109 5.43 3.19 -9.39
N GLN A 110 5.51 3.17 -10.72
CA GLN A 110 6.74 3.44 -11.46
C GLN A 110 7.28 4.85 -11.15
N THR A 111 6.40 5.85 -11.17
CA THR A 111 6.76 7.24 -10.83
C THR A 111 7.35 7.36 -9.43
N ARG A 112 6.77 6.66 -8.43
CA ARG A 112 7.30 6.64 -7.06
C ARG A 112 8.65 5.92 -6.96
N ALA A 113 8.80 4.82 -7.69
CA ALA A 113 10.06 4.09 -7.75
C ALA A 113 11.18 4.93 -8.39
N ASP A 114 10.87 5.65 -9.46
CA ASP A 114 11.80 6.48 -10.20
C ASP A 114 12.05 7.85 -9.52
N GLY A 115 11.18 8.26 -8.59
CA GLY A 115 11.17 9.58 -7.96
C GLY A 115 10.75 10.73 -8.90
N ARG A 116 10.32 10.41 -10.13
CA ARG A 116 9.89 11.35 -11.16
C ARG A 116 8.98 10.64 -12.17
N VAL A 117 8.20 11.42 -12.93
CA VAL A 117 7.42 10.84 -14.03
C VAL A 117 8.36 10.57 -15.21
N SER A 118 8.76 9.31 -15.38
CA SER A 118 9.55 8.86 -16.52
C SER A 118 8.71 8.81 -17.81
N ALA A 119 9.38 8.78 -18.97
CA ALA A 119 8.70 8.68 -20.26
C ALA A 119 7.81 7.42 -20.37
N ASP A 120 8.25 6.31 -19.78
CA ASP A 120 7.51 5.06 -19.73
C ASP A 120 6.26 5.18 -18.84
N SER A 121 6.39 5.79 -17.66
CA SER A 121 5.24 6.10 -16.78
C SER A 121 4.22 7.00 -17.48
N ALA A 122 4.68 8.06 -18.14
CA ALA A 122 3.81 8.97 -18.90
C ALA A 122 3.14 8.28 -20.10
N ALA A 123 3.82 7.36 -20.77
CA ALA A 123 3.23 6.55 -21.84
C ALA A 123 2.14 5.62 -21.29
N LEU A 124 2.37 5.00 -20.13
CA LEU A 124 1.39 4.11 -19.51
C LEU A 124 0.16 4.88 -19.00
N PHE A 125 0.33 6.08 -18.41
CA PHE A 125 -0.77 6.97 -18.06
C PHE A 125 -1.62 7.36 -19.28
N ARG A 126 -1.00 7.71 -20.41
CA ARG A 126 -1.72 8.02 -21.65
C ARG A 126 -2.54 6.84 -22.14
N ARG A 127 -1.92 5.66 -22.20
CA ARG A 127 -2.61 4.42 -22.58
C ARG A 127 -3.79 4.09 -21.65
N ALA A 128 -3.64 4.33 -20.34
CA ALA A 128 -4.72 4.17 -19.38
C ALA A 128 -5.87 5.14 -19.66
N LEU A 129 -5.58 6.42 -19.89
CA LEU A 129 -6.58 7.46 -20.18
C LEU A 129 -7.36 7.20 -21.48
N ASP A 130 -6.69 6.66 -22.51
CA ASP A 130 -7.31 6.32 -23.79
C ASP A 130 -8.38 5.23 -23.66
N ALA A 131 -8.18 4.28 -22.73
CA ALA A 131 -9.09 3.16 -22.50
C ALA A 131 -10.08 3.39 -21.34
N ALA A 132 -9.91 4.46 -20.55
CA ALA A 132 -10.71 4.70 -19.36
C ALA A 132 -12.06 5.38 -19.66
N PRO A 133 -13.09 5.09 -18.84
CA PRO A 133 -14.31 5.91 -18.79
C PRO A 133 -13.98 7.39 -18.56
N LYS A 134 -14.82 8.29 -19.08
CA LYS A 134 -14.61 9.75 -18.97
C LYS A 134 -14.75 10.27 -17.54
N ASP A 135 -15.48 9.55 -16.70
CA ASP A 135 -15.82 9.87 -15.32
C ASP A 135 -14.92 9.16 -14.30
N ALA A 136 -13.87 8.45 -14.74
CA ALA A 136 -12.95 7.79 -13.81
C ALA A 136 -12.23 8.82 -12.92
N GLU A 137 -12.32 8.64 -11.60
CA GLU A 137 -11.87 9.63 -10.61
C GLU A 137 -10.37 9.95 -10.69
N TRP A 138 -9.57 9.01 -11.18
CA TRP A 138 -8.11 9.13 -11.30
C TRP A 138 -7.64 9.86 -12.57
N ARG A 139 -8.53 10.18 -13.52
CA ARG A 139 -8.13 10.78 -14.82
C ARG A 139 -7.35 12.08 -14.66
N MET A 140 -7.88 13.00 -13.86
CA MET A 140 -7.28 14.32 -13.64
C MET A 140 -5.86 14.20 -13.07
N ALA A 141 -5.65 13.25 -12.14
CA ALA A 141 -4.33 13.01 -11.58
C ALA A 141 -3.36 12.46 -12.63
N ALA A 142 -3.80 11.52 -13.47
CA ALA A 142 -2.98 10.98 -14.57
C ALA A 142 -2.62 12.04 -15.61
N GLU A 143 -3.55 12.93 -15.97
CA GLU A 143 -3.31 14.07 -16.87
C GLU A 143 -2.26 15.03 -16.29
N GLN A 144 -2.35 15.33 -14.98
CA GLN A 144 -1.36 16.14 -14.29
C GLN A 144 0.04 15.47 -14.30
N ARG A 145 0.14 14.16 -14.05
CA ARG A 145 1.41 13.42 -14.12
C ARG A 145 2.04 13.52 -15.51
N ILE A 146 1.24 13.42 -16.57
CA ILE A 146 1.74 13.55 -17.94
C ILE A 146 2.30 14.96 -18.16
N ALA A 147 1.58 16.01 -17.75
CA ALA A 147 2.07 17.39 -17.85
C ALA A 147 3.38 17.60 -17.05
N GLU A 148 3.48 17.05 -15.83
CA GLU A 148 4.71 17.08 -15.02
C GLU A 148 5.92 16.50 -15.79
N SER A 149 5.71 15.43 -16.56
CA SER A 149 6.77 14.78 -17.35
C SER A 149 7.26 15.62 -18.54
N GLU A 150 6.43 16.52 -19.07
CA GLU A 150 6.77 17.38 -20.21
C GLU A 150 7.56 18.62 -19.76
N HIS A 151 7.34 19.08 -18.53
CA HIS A 151 8.04 20.23 -17.96
C HIS A 151 9.39 19.89 -17.32
N GLY A 152 9.62 18.61 -16.97
CA GLY A 152 10.84 18.14 -16.32
C GLY A 152 11.94 17.61 -17.26
N GLN A 153 11.77 17.73 -18.58
CA GLN A 153 12.73 17.32 -19.61
C GLN A 153 13.69 18.44 -20.01
#